data_AF-A0A2V6PV96-F1
#
_entry.id   AF-A0A2V6PV96-F1
#
_cell.length_a   1.000
_cell.length_b   1.000
_cell.length_c   1.000
_cell.angle_alpha   90.00
_cell.angle_beta   90.00
_cell.angle_gamma   90.00
#
_symmetry.space_group_name_H-M   'P 1'
#
loop_
_entity.id
_entity.type
_entity.pdbx_description
1 polymer ?
#
loop_
_entity_poly.entity_id
_entity_poly.type
_entity_poly.pdbx_seq_one_letter_code
_entity_poly.pdbx_strand_id
1 'polypeptide(L)'
;MSSQTTESTRMIEFVAWAAVNKKKLLACAAIIAVGIAAGAIYQSNRNRAEAEASAALLKVDKPGVRPESAPEANAQAFLQVATAHPGTSAGERALLLAADALFRESKYAEAKTQFENFLRDYGENPLAPTAALGVAACWDALDKTNEALVAYQDVLSRFAGSAVVAQAKLGLARLYEAKNDPAQALKVYNELTRPNAPSAWSTEAAMRREQLLSKHPELARTNAPPAVISSVLSNLPAANLKATNPAAAAPTGPK
;
A
#
# COMPACT_ATOMS: atom_id res chain seq x y z
N MET A 1 -5.69 53.62 -16.95
CA MET A 1 -7.14 53.94 -17.06
C MET A 1 -7.84 53.25 -18.24
N SER A 2 -7.13 52.49 -19.10
CA SER A 2 -7.68 51.86 -20.31
C SER A 2 -8.37 50.50 -20.12
N SER A 3 -8.08 49.77 -19.04
CA SER A 3 -8.70 48.45 -18.77
C SER A 3 -10.18 48.55 -18.37
N GLN A 4 -10.54 49.58 -17.60
CA GLN A 4 -11.89 49.83 -17.10
C GLN A 4 -12.87 50.15 -18.25
N THR A 5 -12.43 50.92 -19.25
CA THR A 5 -13.25 51.27 -20.42
C THR A 5 -13.45 50.07 -21.35
N THR A 6 -12.44 49.22 -21.55
CA THR A 6 -12.58 48.02 -22.39
C THR A 6 -13.49 46.96 -21.75
N GLU A 7 -13.46 46.77 -20.42
CA GLU A 7 -14.44 45.93 -19.72
C GLU A 7 -15.86 46.48 -19.83
N SER A 8 -16.03 47.79 -19.69
CA SER A 8 -17.33 48.45 -19.78
C SER A 8 -17.96 48.28 -21.17
N THR A 9 -17.19 48.44 -22.24
CA THR A 9 -17.69 48.23 -23.62
C THR A 9 -18.12 46.78 -23.87
N ARG A 10 -17.33 45.80 -23.41
CA ARG A 10 -17.68 44.38 -23.55
C ARG A 10 -18.98 44.01 -22.81
N MET A 11 -19.19 44.58 -21.63
CA MET A 11 -20.43 44.40 -20.87
C MET A 11 -21.65 44.99 -21.59
N ILE A 12 -21.52 46.20 -22.15
CA ILE A 12 -22.61 46.85 -22.90
C ILE A 12 -22.95 46.06 -24.18
N GLU A 13 -21.95 45.60 -24.93
CA GLU A 13 -22.13 44.76 -26.12
C GLU A 13 -22.78 43.42 -25.78
N PHE A 14 -22.37 42.79 -24.67
CA PHE A 14 -22.98 41.55 -24.19
C PHE A 14 -24.45 41.75 -23.82
N VAL A 15 -24.80 42.82 -23.11
CA VAL A 15 -26.19 43.12 -22.75
C VAL A 15 -27.04 43.39 -23.98
N ALA A 16 -26.53 44.16 -24.96
CA ALA A 16 -27.23 44.41 -26.22
C ALA A 16 -27.46 43.11 -27.01
N TRP A 17 -26.43 42.27 -27.11
CA TRP A 17 -26.54 40.95 -27.74
C TRP A 17 -27.51 40.01 -26.98
N ALA A 18 -27.45 39.98 -25.65
CA ALA A 18 -28.32 39.18 -24.80
C ALA A 18 -29.79 39.62 -24.92
N ALA A 19 -30.05 40.92 -25.05
CA ALA A 19 -31.38 41.47 -25.25
C ALA A 19 -32.02 41.02 -26.58
N VAL A 20 -31.20 40.85 -27.63
CA VAL A 20 -31.63 40.33 -28.94
C VAL A 20 -31.75 38.80 -28.92
N ASN A 21 -30.90 38.12 -28.14
CA ASN A 21 -30.80 36.66 -28.10
C ASN A 21 -31.58 35.99 -26.95
N LYS A 22 -32.54 36.66 -26.32
CA LYS A 22 -33.31 36.16 -25.14
C LYS A 22 -33.84 34.73 -25.30
N LYS A 23 -34.42 34.38 -26.45
CA LYS A 23 -34.94 33.02 -26.71
C LYS A 23 -33.83 31.96 -26.70
N LYS A 24 -32.65 32.29 -27.24
CA LYS A 24 -31.48 31.39 -27.23
C LYS A 24 -30.91 31.26 -25.81
N LEU A 25 -30.85 32.35 -25.05
CA LEU A 25 -30.42 32.32 -23.64
C LEU A 25 -31.37 31.50 -22.76
N LEU A 26 -32.68 31.64 -22.95
CA LEU A 26 -33.68 30.81 -22.26
C LEU A 26 -33.54 29.33 -22.64
N ALA A 27 -33.30 29.03 -23.92
CA ALA A 27 -33.05 27.65 -24.35
C ALA A 27 -31.76 27.07 -23.72
N CYS A 28 -30.67 27.84 -23.68
CA CYS A 28 -29.44 27.43 -23.00
C CYS A 28 -29.66 27.23 -21.49
N ALA A 29 -30.36 28.15 -20.82
CA ALA A 29 -30.68 28.03 -19.40
C ALA A 29 -31.55 26.80 -19.11
N ALA A 30 -32.54 26.51 -19.97
CA ALA A 30 -33.36 25.31 -19.87
C ALA A 30 -32.54 24.03 -20.02
N ILE A 31 -31.62 23.97 -20.98
CA ILE A 31 -30.72 22.81 -21.17
C ILE A 31 -29.83 22.61 -19.93
N ILE A 32 -29.27 23.69 -19.37
CA ILE A 32 -28.46 23.62 -18.14
C ILE A 32 -29.32 23.13 -16.98
N ALA A 33 -30.53 23.66 -16.80
CA ALA A 33 -31.44 23.25 -15.74
C ALA A 33 -31.81 21.76 -15.86
N VAL A 34 -32.08 21.26 -17.07
CA VAL A 34 -32.33 19.84 -17.33
C VAL A 34 -31.09 19.00 -17.01
N GLY A 35 -29.89 19.46 -17.37
CA GLY A 35 -28.63 18.78 -17.05
C GLY A 35 -28.39 18.68 -15.54
N ILE A 36 -28.63 19.77 -14.78
CA ILE A 36 -28.53 19.78 -13.32
C ILE A 36 -29.58 18.85 -12.70
N ALA A 37 -30.84 18.91 -13.15
CA ALA A 37 -31.89 18.04 -12.66
C ALA A 37 -31.58 16.55 -12.93
N ALA A 38 -31.10 16.22 -14.13
CA ALA A 38 -30.67 14.87 -14.49
C ALA A 38 -29.49 14.41 -13.62
N GLY A 39 -28.49 15.29 -13.38
CA GLY A 39 -27.37 15.02 -12.50
C GLY A 39 -27.80 14.78 -11.05
N ALA A 40 -28.73 15.59 -10.53
CA ALA A 40 -29.28 15.44 -9.19
C ALA A 40 -30.09 14.14 -9.04
N ILE A 41 -30.89 13.76 -10.04
CA ILE A 41 -31.62 12.49 -10.06
C ILE A 41 -30.63 11.32 -10.10
N TYR A 42 -29.60 11.38 -10.95
CA TYR A 42 -28.57 10.35 -11.02
C TYR A 42 -27.82 10.19 -9.70
N GLN A 43 -27.39 11.31 -9.10
CA GLN A 43 -26.70 11.29 -7.81
C GLN A 43 -27.60 10.83 -6.67
N SER A 44 -28.87 11.25 -6.64
CA SER A 44 -29.85 10.76 -5.67
C SER A 44 -30.11 9.27 -5.83
N ASN A 45 -30.17 8.75 -7.06
CA ASN A 45 -30.35 7.32 -7.31
C ASN A 45 -29.13 6.52 -6.85
N ARG A 46 -27.92 6.99 -7.17
CA ARG A 46 -26.67 6.37 -6.71
C ARG A 46 -26.54 6.40 -5.20
N ASN A 47 -26.86 7.51 -4.55
CA ASN A 47 -26.84 7.63 -3.09
C ASN A 47 -27.88 6.72 -2.41
N ARG A 48 -29.06 6.54 -3.01
CA ARG A 48 -30.08 5.60 -2.54
C ARG A 48 -29.59 4.16 -2.65
N ALA A 49 -29.05 3.78 -3.81
CA ALA A 49 -28.49 2.45 -4.02
C ALA A 49 -27.35 2.16 -3.02
N GLU A 50 -26.47 3.13 -2.77
CA GLU A 50 -25.40 3.01 -1.79
C GLU A 50 -25.94 2.85 -0.35
N ALA A 51 -26.99 3.59 0.01
CA ALA A 51 -27.61 3.49 1.32
C ALA A 51 -28.29 2.12 1.54
N GLU A 52 -28.99 1.60 0.54
CA GLU A 52 -29.60 0.27 0.57
C GLU A 52 -28.54 -0.82 0.68
N ALA A 53 -27.48 -0.74 -0.13
CA ALA A 53 -26.36 -1.68 -0.11
C ALA A 53 -25.63 -1.66 1.24
N SER A 54 -25.40 -0.47 1.81
CA SER A 54 -24.81 -0.31 3.14
C SER A 54 -25.69 -0.92 4.22
N ALA A 55 -27.01 -0.71 4.15
CA ALA A 55 -27.95 -1.31 5.10
C ALA A 55 -28.01 -2.85 4.96
N ALA A 56 -27.92 -3.38 3.74
CA ALA A 56 -27.83 -4.81 3.49
C ALA A 56 -26.53 -5.39 4.05
N LEU A 57 -25.40 -4.74 3.82
CA LEU A 57 -24.11 -5.15 4.34
C LEU A 57 -24.11 -5.15 5.87
N LEU A 58 -24.63 -4.13 6.54
CA LEU A 58 -24.70 -4.05 8.01
C LEU A 58 -25.56 -5.14 8.66
N LYS A 59 -26.55 -5.69 7.95
CA LYS A 59 -27.35 -6.82 8.46
C LYS A 59 -26.50 -8.10 8.56
N VAL A 60 -25.53 -8.22 7.65
CA VAL A 60 -24.62 -9.36 7.51
C VAL A 60 -23.37 -9.13 8.37
N ASP A 61 -22.65 -8.04 8.13
CA ASP A 61 -21.50 -7.56 8.91
C ASP A 61 -22.01 -6.77 10.12
N LYS A 62 -22.21 -7.43 11.26
CA LYS A 62 -22.60 -6.75 12.52
C LYS A 62 -21.32 -6.21 13.21
N PRO A 63 -20.96 -4.92 13.06
CA PRO A 63 -19.71 -4.41 13.60
C PRO A 63 -19.81 -4.32 15.12
N GLY A 64 -18.88 -4.94 15.84
CA GLY A 64 -18.81 -4.86 17.31
C GLY A 64 -19.32 -6.09 18.07
N VAL A 65 -19.90 -7.08 17.38
CA VAL A 65 -20.07 -8.42 17.96
C VAL A 65 -18.82 -9.22 17.60
N ARG A 66 -17.80 -9.23 18.48
CA ARG A 66 -16.76 -10.27 18.42
C ARG A 66 -17.43 -11.55 18.92
N PRO A 67 -17.68 -12.56 18.08
CA PRO A 67 -18.29 -13.76 18.59
C PRO A 67 -17.18 -14.78 18.77
N GLU A 68 -16.83 -15.07 20.03
CA GLU A 68 -16.26 -16.39 20.35
C GLU A 68 -17.26 -17.52 20.03
N SER A 69 -18.51 -17.21 19.62
CA SER A 69 -19.61 -18.19 19.58
C SER A 69 -20.79 -17.90 18.63
N ALA A 70 -20.75 -16.86 17.79
CA ALA A 70 -21.68 -16.70 16.67
C ALA A 70 -21.01 -17.18 15.38
N PRO A 71 -21.73 -17.87 14.48
CA PRO A 71 -21.20 -18.15 13.16
C PRO A 71 -20.87 -16.80 12.53
N GLU A 72 -19.58 -16.56 12.26
CA GLU A 72 -19.14 -15.46 11.43
C GLU A 72 -20.03 -15.43 10.17
N ALA A 73 -20.43 -14.24 9.73
CA ALA A 73 -21.29 -14.14 8.57
C ALA A 73 -20.71 -14.98 7.41
N ASN A 74 -21.47 -16.00 7.02
CA ASN A 74 -21.04 -16.99 6.06
C ASN A 74 -20.77 -16.32 4.71
N ALA A 75 -19.72 -16.76 4.00
CA ALA A 75 -19.33 -16.21 2.71
C ALA A 75 -20.50 -15.99 1.73
N GLN A 76 -21.49 -16.90 1.72
CA GLN A 76 -22.65 -16.76 0.83
C GLN A 76 -23.52 -15.53 1.14
N ALA A 77 -23.65 -15.13 2.41
CA ALA A 77 -24.43 -13.94 2.77
C ALA A 77 -23.77 -12.66 2.23
N PHE A 78 -22.44 -12.58 2.29
CA PHE A 78 -21.69 -11.49 1.68
C PHE A 78 -21.77 -11.49 0.16
N LEU A 79 -21.66 -12.67 -0.48
CA LEU A 79 -21.83 -12.80 -1.93
C LEU A 79 -23.23 -12.36 -2.39
N GLN A 80 -24.28 -12.64 -1.62
CA GLN A 80 -25.63 -12.16 -1.94
C GLN A 80 -25.71 -10.63 -1.92
N VAL A 81 -25.09 -9.97 -0.94
CA VAL A 81 -25.03 -8.50 -0.90
C VAL A 81 -24.23 -7.96 -2.09
N ALA A 82 -23.08 -8.55 -2.40
CA ALA A 82 -22.24 -8.14 -3.52
C ALA A 82 -22.96 -8.27 -4.87
N THR A 83 -23.70 -9.37 -5.08
CA THR A 83 -24.43 -9.64 -6.32
C THR A 83 -25.73 -8.84 -6.44
N ALA A 84 -26.38 -8.53 -5.32
CA ALA A 84 -27.58 -7.68 -5.29
C ALA A 84 -27.26 -6.19 -5.49
N HIS A 85 -26.05 -5.75 -5.13
CA HIS A 85 -25.66 -4.33 -5.15
C HIS A 85 -24.34 -4.08 -5.91
N PRO A 86 -24.21 -4.48 -7.18
CA PRO A 86 -22.99 -4.25 -7.96
C PRO A 86 -22.71 -2.76 -8.19
N GLY A 87 -21.45 -2.35 -8.19
CA GLY A 87 -21.01 -0.97 -8.42
C GLY A 87 -21.31 0.03 -7.30
N THR A 88 -21.79 -0.46 -6.15
CA THR A 88 -21.84 0.30 -4.89
C THR A 88 -20.60 0.00 -4.07
N SER A 89 -20.11 0.96 -3.29
CA SER A 89 -18.93 0.74 -2.43
C SER A 89 -19.21 -0.33 -1.36
N ALA A 90 -20.44 -0.41 -0.87
CA ALA A 90 -20.87 -1.48 0.03
C ALA A 90 -20.88 -2.88 -0.65
N GLY A 91 -21.35 -2.99 -1.89
CA GLY A 91 -21.32 -4.25 -2.64
C GLY A 91 -19.88 -4.71 -2.96
N GLU A 92 -19.01 -3.78 -3.31
CA GLU A 92 -17.57 -4.02 -3.49
C GLU A 92 -16.93 -4.53 -2.19
N ARG A 93 -17.17 -3.83 -1.08
CA ARG A 93 -16.71 -4.28 0.24
C ARG A 93 -17.28 -5.65 0.62
N ALA A 94 -18.54 -5.92 0.30
CA ALA A 94 -19.16 -7.22 0.54
C ALA A 94 -18.44 -8.34 -0.24
N LEU A 95 -18.04 -8.10 -1.49
CA LEU A 95 -17.28 -9.06 -2.27
C LEU A 95 -15.92 -9.38 -1.62
N LEU A 96 -15.22 -8.37 -1.11
CA LEU A 96 -13.97 -8.58 -0.39
C LEU A 96 -14.18 -9.38 0.91
N LEU A 97 -15.23 -9.06 1.67
CA LEU A 97 -15.56 -9.77 2.92
C LEU A 97 -16.01 -11.22 2.64
N ALA A 98 -16.69 -11.48 1.53
CA ALA A 98 -17.00 -12.83 1.09
C ALA A 98 -15.72 -13.64 0.83
N ALA A 99 -14.77 -13.06 0.10
CA ALA A 99 -13.50 -13.71 -0.19
C ALA A 99 -12.70 -14.01 1.09
N ASP A 100 -12.67 -13.07 2.04
CA ASP A 100 -12.04 -13.25 3.36
C ASP A 100 -12.75 -14.33 4.20
N ALA A 101 -14.08 -14.37 4.19
CA ALA A 101 -14.85 -15.43 4.85
C ALA A 101 -14.55 -16.81 4.25
N LEU A 102 -14.49 -16.94 2.92
CA LEU A 102 -14.08 -18.18 2.25
C LEU A 102 -12.66 -18.60 2.65
N PHE A 103 -11.75 -17.64 2.81
CA PHE A 103 -10.39 -17.90 3.27
C PHE A 103 -10.38 -18.48 4.69
N ARG A 104 -11.15 -17.88 5.62
CA ARG A 104 -11.29 -18.40 7.00
C ARG A 104 -11.96 -19.78 7.05
N GLU A 105 -12.87 -20.06 6.12
CA GLU A 105 -13.47 -21.38 5.91
C GLU A 105 -12.52 -22.41 5.26
N SER A 106 -11.23 -22.06 5.05
CA SER A 106 -10.23 -22.88 4.35
C SER A 106 -10.56 -23.21 2.89
N LYS A 107 -11.53 -22.51 2.29
CA LYS A 107 -11.90 -22.65 0.87
C LYS A 107 -11.01 -21.75 0.00
N TYR A 108 -9.70 -21.98 0.07
CA TYR A 108 -8.70 -21.08 -0.49
C TYR A 108 -8.82 -20.87 -2.01
N ALA A 109 -9.21 -21.91 -2.76
CA ALA A 109 -9.41 -21.79 -4.20
C ALA A 109 -10.61 -20.89 -4.57
N GLU A 110 -11.71 -21.02 -3.83
CA GLU A 110 -12.90 -20.18 -4.00
C GLU A 110 -12.60 -18.74 -3.56
N ALA A 111 -11.94 -18.56 -2.41
CA ALA A 111 -11.51 -17.27 -1.90
C ALA A 111 -10.62 -16.53 -2.93
N LYS A 112 -9.62 -17.23 -3.47
CA LYS A 112 -8.73 -16.71 -4.51
C LYS A 112 -9.51 -16.20 -5.71
N THR A 113 -10.48 -16.99 -6.19
CA THR A 113 -11.32 -16.62 -7.32
C THR A 113 -12.10 -15.33 -7.04
N GLN A 114 -12.64 -15.17 -5.82
CA GLN A 114 -13.36 -13.95 -5.45
C GLN A 114 -12.44 -12.73 -5.31
N PHE A 115 -11.24 -12.89 -4.75
CA PHE A 115 -10.24 -11.82 -4.72
C PHE A 115 -9.79 -11.42 -6.13
N GLU A 116 -9.55 -12.39 -7.02
CA GLU A 116 -9.19 -12.13 -8.43
C GLU A 116 -10.31 -11.41 -9.19
N ASN A 117 -11.57 -11.80 -8.96
CA ASN A 117 -12.74 -11.09 -9.51
C ASN A 117 -12.79 -9.64 -9.00
N PHE A 118 -12.56 -9.41 -7.71
CA PHE A 118 -12.49 -8.06 -7.15
C PHE A 118 -11.41 -7.23 -7.84
N LEU A 119 -10.21 -7.78 -8.04
CA LEU A 119 -9.11 -7.06 -8.70
C LEU A 119 -9.38 -6.77 -10.18
N ARG A 120 -10.10 -7.65 -10.86
CA ARG A 120 -10.50 -7.46 -12.27
C ARG A 120 -11.54 -6.35 -12.39
N ASP A 121 -12.57 -6.39 -11.56
CA ASP A 121 -13.74 -5.52 -11.70
C ASP A 121 -13.56 -4.18 -10.96
N TYR A 122 -12.74 -4.17 -9.90
CA TYR A 122 -12.53 -3.04 -8.98
C TYR A 122 -11.05 -2.76 -8.71
N GLY A 123 -10.18 -2.91 -9.72
CA GLY A 123 -8.72 -2.76 -9.57
C GLY A 123 -8.23 -1.37 -9.09
N GLU A 124 -9.02 -0.32 -9.32
CA GLU A 124 -8.75 1.05 -8.86
C GLU A 124 -9.35 1.36 -7.47
N ASN A 125 -10.08 0.40 -6.88
CA ASN A 125 -10.70 0.59 -5.57
C ASN A 125 -9.61 0.68 -4.48
N PRO A 126 -9.77 1.53 -3.45
CA PRO A 126 -8.85 1.61 -2.31
C PRO A 126 -8.58 0.28 -1.57
N LEU A 127 -9.46 -0.71 -1.73
CA LEU A 127 -9.36 -2.06 -1.18
C LEU A 127 -8.65 -3.06 -2.11
N ALA A 128 -8.30 -2.68 -3.34
CA ALA A 128 -7.54 -3.51 -4.27
C ALA A 128 -6.22 -4.04 -3.66
N PRO A 129 -5.43 -3.26 -2.89
CA PRO A 129 -4.26 -3.81 -2.21
C PRO A 129 -4.60 -4.97 -1.26
N THR A 130 -5.73 -4.87 -0.54
CA THR A 130 -6.21 -5.92 0.37
C THR A 130 -6.62 -7.17 -0.39
N ALA A 131 -7.32 -7.02 -1.54
CA ALA A 131 -7.65 -8.16 -2.39
C ALA A 131 -6.40 -8.84 -2.96
N ALA A 132 -5.41 -8.07 -3.42
CA ALA A 132 -4.16 -8.61 -3.95
C ALA A 132 -3.35 -9.36 -2.87
N LEU A 133 -3.31 -8.82 -1.65
CA LEU A 133 -2.77 -9.54 -0.50
C LEU A 133 -3.55 -10.84 -0.23
N GLY A 134 -4.88 -10.81 -0.33
CA GLY A 134 -5.74 -11.99 -0.21
C GLY A 134 -5.41 -13.07 -1.24
N VAL A 135 -5.19 -12.71 -2.51
CA VAL A 135 -4.72 -13.65 -3.55
C VAL A 135 -3.39 -14.30 -3.15
N ALA A 136 -2.42 -13.50 -2.69
CA ALA A 136 -1.12 -14.02 -2.28
C ALA A 136 -1.24 -14.98 -1.08
N ALA A 137 -2.05 -14.64 -0.08
CA ALA A 137 -2.33 -15.49 1.06
C ALA A 137 -3.06 -16.78 0.66
N CYS A 138 -3.97 -16.73 -0.33
CA CYS A 138 -4.62 -17.93 -0.86
C CYS A 138 -3.63 -18.86 -1.54
N TRP A 139 -2.69 -18.33 -2.34
CA TRP A 139 -1.65 -19.16 -2.95
C TRP A 139 -0.75 -19.81 -1.91
N ASP A 140 -0.39 -19.06 -0.87
CA ASP A 140 0.39 -19.55 0.27
C ASP A 140 -0.33 -20.71 0.97
N ALA A 141 -1.61 -20.53 1.30
CA ALA A 141 -2.45 -21.56 1.93
C ALA A 141 -2.77 -22.78 1.04
N LEU A 142 -2.58 -22.66 -0.28
CA LEU A 142 -2.69 -23.76 -1.24
C LEU A 142 -1.36 -24.52 -1.44
N ASP A 143 -0.33 -24.22 -0.64
CA ASP A 143 1.04 -24.74 -0.76
C ASP A 143 1.67 -24.46 -2.14
N LYS A 144 1.17 -23.44 -2.84
CA LYS A 144 1.68 -22.97 -4.15
C LYS A 144 2.73 -21.90 -3.92
N THR A 145 3.84 -22.29 -3.33
CA THR A 145 4.89 -21.39 -2.84
C THR A 145 5.44 -20.46 -3.91
N ASN A 146 5.63 -20.93 -5.15
CA ASN A 146 6.18 -20.11 -6.23
C ASN A 146 5.19 -19.04 -6.69
N GLU A 147 3.92 -19.42 -6.85
CA GLU A 147 2.82 -18.53 -7.19
C GLU A 147 2.58 -17.50 -6.09
N ALA A 148 2.65 -17.92 -4.82
CA ALA A 148 2.55 -17.05 -3.67
C ALA A 148 3.67 -16.01 -3.64
N LEU A 149 4.92 -16.41 -3.90
CA LEU A 149 6.05 -15.48 -4.00
C LEU A 149 5.82 -14.39 -5.06
N VAL A 150 5.34 -14.78 -6.23
CA VAL A 150 5.04 -13.84 -7.32
C VAL A 150 3.92 -12.90 -6.90
N ALA A 151 2.84 -13.42 -6.31
CA ALA A 151 1.72 -12.63 -5.87
C ALA A 151 2.09 -11.62 -4.76
N TYR A 152 2.89 -12.03 -3.75
CA TYR A 152 3.37 -11.10 -2.74
C TYR A 152 4.28 -10.03 -3.33
N GLN A 153 5.17 -10.37 -4.27
CA GLN A 153 6.01 -9.38 -4.96
C GLN A 153 5.18 -8.39 -5.79
N ASP A 154 4.10 -8.86 -6.43
CA ASP A 154 3.17 -7.99 -7.15
C ASP A 154 2.54 -6.95 -6.23
N VAL A 155 2.12 -7.36 -5.02
CA VAL A 155 1.60 -6.45 -3.99
C VAL A 155 2.63 -5.38 -3.61
N LEU A 156 3.88 -5.79 -3.39
CA LEU A 156 4.95 -4.85 -3.02
C LEU A 156 5.31 -3.88 -4.14
N SER A 157 5.18 -4.30 -5.40
CA SER A 157 5.48 -3.49 -6.58
C SER A 157 4.35 -2.50 -6.87
N ARG A 158 3.11 -2.98 -6.96
CA ARG A 158 1.94 -2.18 -7.37
C ARG A 158 1.39 -1.30 -6.24
N PHE A 159 1.52 -1.75 -5.00
CA PHE A 159 0.88 -1.11 -3.85
C PHE A 159 1.87 -0.69 -2.77
N ALA A 160 3.10 -0.29 -3.15
CA ALA A 160 4.24 0.00 -2.26
C ALA A 160 3.97 1.00 -1.10
N GLY A 161 2.95 1.85 -1.20
CA GLY A 161 2.55 2.80 -0.14
C GLY A 161 1.34 2.38 0.69
N SER A 162 0.76 1.21 0.44
CA SER A 162 -0.46 0.76 1.12
C SER A 162 -0.17 0.12 2.48
N ALA A 163 -1.17 0.14 3.37
CA ALA A 163 -1.05 -0.46 4.70
C ALA A 163 -0.76 -1.97 4.69
N VAL A 164 -1.13 -2.66 3.59
CA VAL A 164 -0.93 -4.12 3.43
C VAL A 164 0.51 -4.51 3.11
N VAL A 165 1.36 -3.56 2.71
CA VAL A 165 2.77 -3.83 2.33
C VAL A 165 3.53 -4.51 3.44
N ALA A 166 3.36 -4.06 4.68
CA ALA A 166 4.05 -4.67 5.81
C ALA A 166 3.62 -6.15 6.01
N GLN A 167 2.34 -6.44 5.82
CA GLN A 167 1.83 -7.81 5.87
C GLN A 167 2.34 -8.66 4.70
N ALA A 168 2.36 -8.10 3.48
CA ALA A 168 2.87 -8.77 2.30
C ALA A 168 4.36 -9.11 2.44
N LYS A 169 5.18 -8.18 2.98
CA LYS A 169 6.59 -8.44 3.28
C LYS A 169 6.76 -9.55 4.30
N LEU A 170 5.91 -9.60 5.33
CA LEU A 170 5.99 -10.65 6.34
C LEU A 170 5.68 -12.02 5.73
N GLY A 171 4.61 -12.12 4.91
CA GLY A 171 4.29 -13.35 4.16
C GLY A 171 5.43 -13.77 3.22
N LEU A 172 5.98 -12.81 2.47
CA LEU A 172 7.11 -13.05 1.57
C LEU A 172 8.35 -13.59 2.31
N ALA A 173 8.69 -13.02 3.46
CA ALA A 173 9.82 -13.48 4.27
C ALA A 173 9.61 -14.92 4.77
N ARG A 174 8.40 -15.26 5.22
CA ARG A 174 8.04 -16.62 5.64
C ARG A 174 8.14 -17.62 4.50
N LEU A 175 7.76 -17.24 3.28
CA LEU A 175 7.95 -18.08 2.10
C LEU A 175 9.42 -18.31 1.77
N TYR A 176 10.28 -17.31 1.92
CA TYR A 176 11.73 -17.49 1.74
C TYR A 176 12.31 -18.45 2.79
N GLU A 177 11.86 -18.38 4.05
CA GLU A 177 12.22 -19.38 5.07
C GLU A 177 11.77 -20.79 4.67
N ALA A 178 10.53 -20.94 4.22
CA ALA A 178 9.99 -22.23 3.78
C ALA A 178 10.75 -22.82 2.58
N LYS A 179 11.30 -21.97 1.71
CA LYS A 179 12.16 -22.37 0.58
C LYS A 179 13.62 -22.60 0.96
N ASN A 180 13.96 -22.52 2.25
CA ASN A 180 15.32 -22.65 2.74
C ASN A 180 16.27 -21.59 2.14
N ASP A 181 15.76 -20.37 1.91
CA ASP A 181 16.53 -19.18 1.52
C ASP A 181 16.55 -18.14 2.67
N PRO A 182 17.29 -18.43 3.75
CA PRO A 182 17.32 -17.58 4.93
C PRO A 182 17.99 -16.21 4.67
N ALA A 183 18.81 -16.09 3.62
CA ALA A 183 19.45 -14.83 3.26
C ALA A 183 18.42 -13.80 2.74
N GLN A 184 17.50 -14.22 1.87
CA GLN A 184 16.43 -13.35 1.39
C GLN A 184 15.41 -13.04 2.50
N ALA A 185 15.02 -14.05 3.30
CA ALA A 185 14.13 -13.84 4.43
C ALA A 185 14.66 -12.78 5.39
N LEU A 186 15.95 -12.87 5.76
CA LEU A 186 16.60 -11.90 6.63
C LEU A 186 16.58 -10.49 6.06
N LYS A 187 16.85 -10.32 4.75
CA LYS A 187 16.77 -9.00 4.10
C LYS A 187 15.38 -8.38 4.25
N VAL A 188 14.33 -9.15 4.02
CA VAL A 188 12.94 -8.66 4.12
C VAL A 188 12.57 -8.33 5.57
N TYR A 189 12.96 -9.15 6.55
CA TYR A 189 12.74 -8.81 7.96
C TYR A 189 13.49 -7.54 8.38
N ASN A 190 14.73 -7.36 7.91
CA ASN A 190 15.52 -6.15 8.20
C ASN A 190 14.79 -4.88 7.73
N GLU A 191 14.11 -4.95 6.58
CA GLU A 191 13.29 -3.85 6.07
C GLU A 191 12.06 -3.58 6.94
N LEU A 192 11.38 -4.62 7.44
CA LEU A 192 10.22 -4.51 8.32
C LEU A 192 10.55 -4.00 9.73
N THR A 193 11.77 -4.24 10.20
CA THR A 193 12.24 -3.83 11.54
C THR A 193 12.89 -2.44 11.55
N ARG A 194 12.88 -1.70 10.43
CA ARG A 194 13.50 -0.38 10.40
C ARG A 194 12.74 0.59 11.34
N PRO A 195 13.44 1.32 12.22
CA PRO A 195 12.79 2.22 13.19
C PRO A 195 11.93 3.32 12.57
N ASN A 196 12.20 3.70 11.32
CA ASN A 196 11.50 4.77 10.61
C ASN A 196 10.19 4.32 9.93
N ALA A 197 9.85 3.02 9.97
CA ALA A 197 8.64 2.48 9.39
C ALA A 197 8.00 1.42 10.30
N PRO A 198 7.62 1.78 11.55
CA PRO A 198 6.98 0.83 12.45
C PRO A 198 5.64 0.37 11.88
N SER A 199 5.39 -0.92 11.93
CA SER A 199 4.15 -1.56 11.49
C SER A 199 3.65 -2.53 12.56
N ALA A 200 2.37 -2.90 12.49
CA ALA A 200 1.81 -3.95 13.35
C ALA A 200 2.57 -5.30 13.23
N TRP A 201 3.32 -5.49 12.13
CA TRP A 201 4.08 -6.69 11.83
C TRP A 201 5.56 -6.59 12.20
N SER A 202 6.06 -5.42 12.63
CA SER A 202 7.48 -5.19 12.90
C SER A 202 7.99 -5.99 14.10
N THR A 203 7.17 -6.18 15.14
CA THR A 203 7.54 -7.00 16.32
C THR A 203 7.69 -8.48 15.94
N GLU A 204 6.70 -9.02 15.21
CA GLU A 204 6.74 -10.40 14.71
C GLU A 204 7.93 -10.61 13.76
N ALA A 205 8.19 -9.65 12.86
CA ALA A 205 9.34 -9.67 11.98
C ALA A 205 10.67 -9.68 12.76
N ALA A 206 10.78 -8.91 13.85
CA ALA A 206 11.95 -8.89 14.71
C ALA A 206 12.16 -10.24 15.42
N MET A 207 11.10 -10.85 15.95
CA MET A 207 11.16 -12.17 16.58
C MET A 207 11.62 -13.25 15.60
N ARG A 208 11.02 -13.29 14.41
CA ARG A 208 11.40 -14.25 13.37
C ARG A 208 12.83 -14.04 12.88
N ARG A 209 13.24 -12.79 12.69
CA ARG A 209 14.62 -12.43 12.36
C ARG A 209 15.61 -13.00 13.38
N GLU A 210 15.35 -12.81 14.67
CA GLU A 210 16.23 -13.31 15.74
C GLU A 210 16.29 -14.84 15.74
N GLN A 211 15.14 -15.50 15.57
CA GLN A 211 15.07 -16.95 15.45
C GLN A 211 15.84 -17.47 14.24
N LEU A 212 15.76 -16.75 13.10
CA LEU A 212 16.48 -17.07 11.88
C LEU A 212 17.99 -16.95 12.07
N LEU A 213 18.46 -15.86 12.70
CA LEU A 213 19.88 -15.67 13.01
C LEU A 213 20.42 -16.67 14.03
N SER A 214 19.59 -17.10 14.98
CA SER A 214 19.96 -18.15 15.94
C SER A 214 20.19 -19.49 15.23
N LYS A 215 19.37 -19.81 14.22
CA LYS A 215 19.53 -21.03 13.39
C LYS A 215 20.66 -20.89 12.36
N HIS A 216 20.90 -19.67 11.89
CA HIS A 216 21.88 -19.33 10.85
C HIS A 216 22.85 -18.22 11.30
N PRO A 217 23.73 -18.47 12.30
CA PRO A 217 24.65 -17.45 12.81
C PRO A 217 25.61 -16.89 11.75
N GLU A 218 25.85 -17.64 10.67
CA GLU A 218 26.64 -17.23 9.51
C GLU A 218 26.08 -15.97 8.83
N LEU A 219 24.75 -15.78 8.86
CA LEU A 219 24.09 -14.63 8.24
C LEU A 219 24.22 -13.34 9.06
N ALA A 220 24.50 -13.45 10.37
CA ALA A 220 24.76 -12.29 11.21
C ALA A 220 26.09 -11.61 10.84
N ARG A 221 27.10 -12.41 10.47
CA ARG A 221 28.45 -11.91 10.16
C ARG A 221 28.52 -11.16 8.84
N THR A 222 27.71 -11.55 7.86
CA THR A 222 27.62 -10.91 6.54
C THR A 222 26.74 -9.66 6.53
N ASN A 223 25.93 -9.45 7.58
CA ASN A 223 25.08 -8.26 7.76
C ASN A 223 25.59 -7.28 8.82
N ALA A 224 26.77 -7.51 9.40
CA ALA A 224 27.42 -6.50 10.23
C ALA A 224 27.70 -5.27 9.34
N PRO A 225 27.33 -4.03 9.77
CA PRO A 225 27.77 -2.83 9.06
C PRO A 225 29.30 -2.92 8.89
N PRO A 226 29.86 -2.53 7.72
CA PRO A 226 31.29 -2.68 7.46
C PRO A 226 32.03 -2.09 8.65
N ALA A 227 32.70 -2.97 9.41
CA ALA A 227 33.53 -2.55 10.52
C ALA A 227 34.53 -1.57 9.91
N VAL A 228 34.47 -0.32 10.33
CA VAL A 228 35.57 0.62 10.09
C VAL A 228 36.76 -0.05 10.77
N ILE A 229 37.63 -0.66 9.97
CA ILE A 229 38.84 -1.30 10.45
C ILE A 229 39.70 -0.16 10.98
N SER A 230 39.53 0.17 12.26
CA SER A 230 40.48 1.00 12.98
C SER A 230 41.73 0.14 13.10
N SER A 231 42.68 0.43 12.21
CA SER A 231 43.89 -0.32 11.99
C SER A 231 44.64 -0.57 13.29
N VAL A 232 44.82 -1.85 13.60
CA VAL A 232 45.86 -2.37 14.48
C VAL A 232 47.22 -1.87 13.99
N LEU A 233 47.97 -1.16 14.83
CA LEU A 233 49.44 -1.14 14.83
C LEU A 233 49.95 -0.50 16.13
N SER A 234 49.73 -1.18 17.26
CA SER A 234 50.39 -0.87 18.54
C SER A 234 51.09 -2.12 19.05
N ASN A 235 52.04 -2.66 18.27
CA ASN A 235 53.07 -3.54 18.82
C ASN A 235 54.26 -3.68 17.86
N LEU A 236 55.30 -2.89 18.11
CA LEU A 236 56.66 -3.12 17.64
C LEU A 236 57.59 -2.89 18.84
N PRO A 237 58.45 -3.86 19.21
CA PRO A 237 59.38 -3.70 20.32
C PRO A 237 60.55 -2.78 19.92
N ALA A 238 61.02 -2.00 20.89
CA ALA A 238 62.09 -1.01 20.73
C ALA A 238 63.42 -1.67 20.34
N ALA A 239 63.90 -1.39 19.14
CA ALA A 239 65.27 -1.66 18.72
C ALA A 239 66.03 -0.34 18.57
N ASN A 240 67.11 -0.27 19.33
CA ASN A 240 68.01 0.83 19.61
C ASN A 240 68.79 1.25 18.35
N LEU A 241 68.69 2.51 17.90
CA LEU A 241 69.64 3.09 16.93
C LEU A 241 70.07 4.50 17.35
N LYS A 242 71.36 4.56 17.61
CA LYS A 242 72.21 5.64 18.11
C LYS A 242 72.23 6.84 17.14
N ALA A 243 71.96 8.04 17.63
CA ALA A 243 72.06 9.27 16.88
C ALA A 243 73.51 9.77 16.83
N THR A 244 74.08 9.87 15.63
CA THR A 244 75.29 10.65 15.36
C THR A 244 75.21 11.21 13.93
N ASN A 245 74.91 12.51 13.76
CA ASN A 245 75.71 13.45 12.96
C ASN A 245 75.10 14.88 12.94
N PRO A 246 75.82 15.94 12.50
CA PRO A 246 76.01 17.15 13.28
C PRO A 246 75.46 18.42 12.61
N ALA A 247 75.67 19.55 13.28
CA ALA A 247 75.22 20.90 12.91
C ALA A 247 76.06 21.59 11.82
N ALA A 248 75.40 22.42 11.00
CA ALA A 248 75.90 23.65 10.31
C ALA A 248 74.77 24.17 9.40
N ALA A 249 74.50 25.45 9.14
CA ALA A 249 75.02 26.74 9.59
C ALA A 249 73.97 27.83 9.22
N ALA A 250 74.10 29.01 9.82
CA ALA A 250 73.17 30.15 9.80
C ALA A 250 73.16 30.96 8.47
N PRO A 251 72.24 31.94 8.30
CA PRO A 251 71.97 32.64 7.04
C PRO A 251 72.69 34.01 6.94
N THR A 252 72.98 34.47 5.72
CA THR A 252 73.25 35.89 5.42
C THR A 252 72.77 36.23 3.99
N GLY A 253 71.99 37.31 3.83
CA GLY A 253 71.70 37.96 2.54
C GLY A 253 72.90 38.81 2.05
N PRO A 254 72.75 39.92 1.30
CA PRO A 254 71.55 40.52 0.68
C PRO A 254 71.75 40.99 -0.79
N LYS A 255 70.66 41.29 -1.50
CA LYS A 255 70.34 42.58 -2.18
C LYS A 255 69.01 42.49 -2.91
#